data_AF-A0A848YKC9-F1
#
_entry.id   AF-A0A848YKC9-F1
#
_cell.length_a   1.000
_cell.length_b   1.000
_cell.length_c   1.000
_cell.angle_alpha   90.00
_cell.angle_beta   90.00
_cell.angle_gamma   90.00
#
_symmetry.space_group_name_H-M   'P 1'
#
loop_
_entity.id
_entity.type
_entity.pdbx_description
1 polymer ?
#
loop_
_entity_poly.entity_id
_entity_poly.type
_entity_poly.pdbx_seq_one_letter_code
_entity_poly.pdbx_strand_id
1 'polypeptide(L)'
;MKKMFFVSTGRCGTKRMYEILTNTLPNNFSVVHQMKYSRMANIIGNYSLYNHHFKLVIELFFHKILKNYDTKDFFISTDPLTSHIIPKNFILDRNVSIIHIKRDCEQFAHSMYSLSRSRGRSYIAHNLIPLWQPGLWPLENTLNPKIIEKYKKIHRLKNELFEKKYKFNSNYLQIEMENFFSSNILQKLIFDHFGYSIKIAPAALKIKSNESTH
;
A
#
# COMPACT_ATOMS: atom_id res chain seq x y z
N MET A 1 -1.13 0.77 21.76
CA MET A 1 -0.09 0.23 20.87
C MET A 1 -0.01 1.11 19.64
N LYS A 2 1.18 1.59 19.26
CA LYS A 2 1.33 2.51 18.12
C LYS A 2 1.42 1.72 16.80
N LYS A 3 0.76 2.21 15.75
CA LYS A 3 0.67 1.52 14.46
C LYS A 3 0.88 2.49 13.30
N MET A 4 1.61 2.08 12.29
CA MET A 4 1.80 2.86 11.07
C MET A 4 1.34 2.05 9.85
N PHE A 5 0.53 2.67 8.99
CA PHE A 5 0.10 2.07 7.73
C PHE A 5 0.59 2.93 6.57
N PHE A 6 1.41 2.34 5.72
CA PHE A 6 1.75 2.92 4.43
C PHE A 6 0.70 2.50 3.41
N VAL A 7 -0.12 3.46 2.98
CA VAL A 7 -1.18 3.27 1.99
C VAL A 7 -0.71 3.78 0.63
N SER A 8 -1.01 3.03 -0.42
CA SER A 8 -0.68 3.44 -1.79
C SER A 8 -1.52 2.69 -2.81
N THR A 9 -1.51 3.18 -4.05
CA THR A 9 -2.22 2.55 -5.17
C THR A 9 -1.55 1.25 -5.65
N GLY A 10 -0.37 0.91 -5.11
CA GLY A 10 0.53 -0.14 -5.56
C GLY A 10 1.65 0.43 -6.42
N ARG A 11 2.74 -0.33 -6.61
CA ARG A 11 3.92 0.10 -7.40
C ARG A 11 4.64 1.36 -6.88
N CYS A 12 4.45 1.70 -5.59
CA CYS A 12 5.10 2.83 -4.92
C CYS A 12 6.32 2.42 -4.06
N GLY A 13 7.08 1.39 -4.45
CA GLY A 13 8.27 0.96 -3.70
C GLY A 13 8.00 0.29 -2.34
N THR A 14 6.77 -0.12 -2.05
CA THR A 14 6.38 -0.67 -0.74
C THR A 14 7.15 -1.92 -0.31
N LYS A 15 7.54 -2.80 -1.25
CA LYS A 15 8.41 -3.95 -0.95
C LYS A 15 9.79 -3.49 -0.47
N ARG A 16 10.37 -2.48 -1.14
CA ARG A 16 11.68 -1.95 -0.78
C ARG A 16 11.67 -1.33 0.62
N MET A 17 10.59 -0.61 0.92
CA MET A 17 10.38 -0.04 2.25
C MET A 17 10.32 -1.12 3.34
N TYR A 18 9.58 -2.21 3.09
CA TYR A 18 9.55 -3.35 3.99
C TYR A 18 10.94 -3.93 4.25
N GLU A 19 11.74 -4.14 3.21
CA GLU A 19 13.11 -4.65 3.33
C GLU A 19 13.97 -3.71 4.20
N ILE A 20 13.93 -2.40 3.94
CA ILE A 20 14.68 -1.39 4.71
C ILE A 20 14.26 -1.41 6.18
N LEU A 21 12.96 -1.34 6.44
CA LEU A 21 12.44 -1.26 7.81
C LEU A 21 12.71 -2.53 8.60
N THR A 22 12.54 -3.71 7.98
CA THR A 22 12.82 -5.00 8.63
C THR A 22 14.29 -5.14 9.00
N ASN A 23 15.20 -4.61 8.16
CA ASN A 23 16.63 -4.69 8.42
C ASN A 23 17.15 -3.63 9.40
N THR A 24 16.38 -2.58 9.66
CA THR A 24 16.85 -1.43 10.47
C THR A 24 16.15 -1.34 11.83
N LEU A 25 14.91 -1.84 11.95
CA LEU A 25 14.14 -1.74 13.18
C LEU A 25 14.45 -2.87 14.16
N PRO A 26 14.36 -2.59 15.48
CA PRO A 26 14.56 -3.60 16.51
C PRO A 26 13.44 -4.66 16.54
N ASN A 27 13.70 -5.76 17.25
CA ASN A 27 12.83 -6.94 17.31
C ASN A 27 11.43 -6.69 17.89
N ASN A 28 11.19 -5.58 18.59
CA ASN A 28 9.87 -5.21 19.08
C ASN A 28 8.97 -4.55 18.02
N PHE A 29 9.45 -4.38 16.78
CA PHE A 29 8.63 -3.99 15.64
C PHE A 29 8.15 -5.21 14.84
N SER A 30 6.87 -5.20 14.49
CA SER A 30 6.28 -6.08 13.49
C SER A 30 6.12 -5.30 12.20
N VAL A 31 7.02 -5.54 11.24
CA VAL A 31 6.96 -4.93 9.90
C VAL A 31 6.43 -5.98 8.94
N VAL A 32 5.41 -5.65 8.15
CA VAL A 32 4.78 -6.62 7.25
C VAL A 32 4.57 -6.08 5.84
N HIS A 33 4.70 -6.96 4.86
CA HIS A 33 4.39 -6.71 3.46
C HIS A 33 3.59 -7.88 2.90
N GLN A 34 2.45 -7.59 2.27
CA GLN A 34 1.53 -8.60 1.72
C GLN A 34 1.10 -9.66 2.75
N MET A 35 0.25 -9.25 3.67
CA MET A 35 -0.34 -10.12 4.68
C MET A 35 -1.18 -11.25 4.06
N LYS A 36 -1.43 -12.28 4.87
CA LYS A 36 -2.34 -13.36 4.52
C LYS A 36 -3.71 -12.76 4.22
N TYR A 37 -4.27 -13.13 3.07
CA TYR A 37 -5.54 -12.63 2.54
C TYR A 37 -5.57 -11.20 1.98
N SER A 38 -4.44 -10.51 1.86
CA SER A 38 -4.45 -9.14 1.32
C SER A 38 -4.93 -9.03 -0.13
N ARG A 39 -4.78 -10.09 -0.93
CA ARG A 39 -5.39 -10.14 -2.28
C ARG A 39 -6.91 -10.11 -2.23
N MET A 40 -7.50 -10.84 -1.28
CA MET A 40 -8.93 -10.82 -1.04
C MET A 40 -9.37 -9.46 -0.50
N ALA A 41 -8.57 -8.86 0.41
CA ALA A 41 -8.78 -7.50 0.89
C ALA A 41 -8.84 -6.47 -0.25
N ASN A 42 -7.96 -6.59 -1.25
CA ASN A 42 -7.97 -5.72 -2.42
C ASN A 42 -9.27 -5.86 -3.23
N ILE A 43 -9.74 -7.09 -3.45
CA ILE A 43 -11.01 -7.35 -4.16
C ILE A 43 -12.19 -6.77 -3.38
N ILE A 44 -12.29 -7.07 -2.07
CA ILE A 44 -13.35 -6.53 -1.19
C ILE A 44 -13.30 -4.99 -1.17
N GLY A 45 -12.10 -4.42 -1.08
CA GLY A 45 -11.89 -2.98 -1.11
C GLY A 45 -12.38 -2.34 -2.40
N ASN A 46 -12.03 -2.92 -3.56
CA ASN A 46 -12.51 -2.43 -4.85
C ASN A 46 -14.02 -2.63 -5.01
N TYR A 47 -14.58 -3.74 -4.50
CA TYR A 47 -16.04 -3.95 -4.48
C TYR A 47 -16.78 -2.91 -3.64
N SER A 48 -16.21 -2.51 -2.49
CA SER A 48 -16.80 -1.51 -1.60
C SER A 48 -16.96 -0.11 -2.22
N LEU A 49 -16.27 0.14 -3.35
CA LEU A 49 -16.44 1.34 -4.16
C LEU A 49 -17.81 1.39 -4.86
N TYR A 50 -18.40 0.22 -5.12
CA TYR A 50 -19.70 0.07 -5.76
C TYR A 50 -20.82 -0.23 -4.75
N ASN A 51 -20.47 -0.71 -3.54
CA ASN A 51 -21.45 -1.08 -2.52
C ASN A 51 -21.00 -0.69 -1.10
N HIS A 52 -21.67 0.29 -0.52
CA HIS A 52 -21.32 0.85 0.80
C HIS A 52 -21.86 0.06 2.00
N HIS A 53 -22.66 -1.00 1.80
CA HIS A 53 -23.28 -1.76 2.88
C HIS A 53 -22.31 -2.74 3.59
N PHE A 54 -21.06 -2.86 3.12
CA PHE A 54 -20.10 -3.88 3.58
C PHE A 54 -19.22 -3.43 4.76
N LYS A 55 -19.54 -2.35 5.46
CA LYS A 55 -18.68 -1.77 6.50
C LYS A 55 -18.32 -2.76 7.61
N LEU A 56 -19.31 -3.45 8.18
CA LEU A 56 -19.09 -4.43 9.26
C LEU A 56 -18.23 -5.61 8.79
N VAL A 57 -18.48 -6.11 7.58
CA VAL A 57 -17.72 -7.21 6.99
C VAL A 57 -16.27 -6.80 6.77
N ILE A 58 -16.04 -5.60 6.23
CA ILE A 58 -14.70 -5.02 6.05
C ILE A 58 -13.97 -4.94 7.39
N GLU A 59 -14.64 -4.47 8.43
CA GLU A 59 -14.06 -4.33 9.75
C GLU A 59 -13.66 -5.69 10.35
N LEU A 60 -14.58 -6.66 10.38
CA LEU A 60 -14.30 -8.00 10.88
C LEU A 60 -13.18 -8.69 10.09
N PHE A 61 -13.19 -8.53 8.76
CA PHE A 61 -12.18 -9.11 7.88
C PHE A 61 -10.80 -8.48 8.09
N PHE A 62 -10.73 -7.15 8.24
CA PHE A 62 -9.47 -6.45 8.52
C PHE A 62 -8.88 -6.86 9.87
N HIS A 63 -9.70 -6.96 10.92
CA HIS A 63 -9.27 -7.47 12.23
C HIS A 63 -8.74 -8.90 12.11
N LYS A 64 -9.41 -9.77 11.34
CA LYS A 64 -8.95 -11.14 11.09
C LYS A 64 -7.59 -11.19 10.38
N ILE A 65 -7.33 -10.27 9.45
CA ILE A 65 -6.02 -10.13 8.80
C ILE A 65 -4.97 -9.74 9.84
N LEU A 66 -5.22 -8.67 10.61
CA LEU A 66 -4.24 -8.10 11.53
C LEU A 66 -3.91 -8.98 12.73
N LYS A 67 -4.85 -9.82 13.20
CA LYS A 67 -4.67 -10.65 14.41
C LYS A 67 -3.37 -11.46 14.44
N ASN A 68 -2.85 -11.87 13.28
CA ASN A 68 -1.64 -12.68 13.19
C ASN A 68 -0.33 -11.87 13.11
N TYR A 69 -0.41 -10.56 12.95
CA TYR A 69 0.74 -9.70 12.68
C TYR A 69 0.94 -8.61 13.74
N ASP A 70 -0.15 -8.21 14.40
CA ASP A 70 -0.20 -7.15 15.39
C ASP A 70 0.19 -7.68 16.79
N THR A 71 1.32 -8.38 16.89
CA THR A 71 1.73 -9.18 18.06
C THR A 71 2.87 -8.59 18.87
N LYS A 72 3.46 -7.47 18.42
CA LYS A 72 4.60 -6.81 19.07
C LYS A 72 4.22 -5.39 19.47
N ASP A 73 5.06 -4.72 20.27
CA ASP A 73 4.82 -3.37 20.80
C ASP A 73 4.50 -2.32 19.73
N PHE A 74 5.08 -2.48 18.54
CA PHE A 74 4.88 -1.60 17.40
C PHE A 74 4.55 -2.38 16.15
N PHE A 75 3.64 -1.84 15.34
CA PHE A 75 3.22 -2.45 14.09
C PHE A 75 3.37 -1.50 12.92
N ILE A 76 3.93 -2.00 11.82
CA ILE A 76 4.07 -1.27 10.57
C ILE A 76 3.59 -2.15 9.41
N SER A 77 2.56 -1.68 8.70
CA SER A 77 2.13 -2.32 7.45
C SER A 77 2.59 -1.51 6.25
N THR A 78 3.27 -2.18 5.32
CA THR A 78 3.62 -1.63 3.99
C THR A 78 2.75 -2.25 2.88
N ASP A 79 1.64 -2.87 3.24
CA ASP A 79 0.84 -3.65 2.31
C ASP A 79 -0.14 -2.77 1.51
N PRO A 80 0.11 -2.54 0.21
CA PRO A 80 -0.76 -1.68 -0.59
C PRO A 80 -2.15 -2.31 -0.81
N LEU A 81 -2.29 -3.63 -0.71
CA LEU A 81 -3.52 -4.35 -1.03
C LEU A 81 -4.59 -4.20 0.05
N THR A 82 -4.20 -3.88 1.28
CA THR A 82 -5.13 -3.58 2.38
C THR A 82 -5.54 -2.10 2.44
N SER A 83 -4.93 -1.24 1.62
CA SER A 83 -5.14 0.22 1.65
C SER A 83 -6.60 0.65 1.46
N HIS A 84 -7.48 -0.16 0.87
CA HIS A 84 -8.90 0.21 0.75
C HIS A 84 -9.76 -0.21 1.94
N ILE A 85 -9.31 -1.15 2.75
CA ILE A 85 -10.16 -1.79 3.77
C ILE A 85 -9.80 -1.42 5.21
N ILE A 86 -8.87 -0.49 5.45
CA ILE A 86 -8.58 0.01 6.80
C ILE A 86 -9.88 0.60 7.40
N PRO A 87 -10.37 0.10 8.53
CA PRO A 87 -11.64 0.53 9.12
C PRO A 87 -11.56 1.91 9.78
N LYS A 88 -12.72 2.56 9.97
CA LYS A 88 -12.79 3.96 10.45
C LYS A 88 -12.25 4.13 11.87
N ASN A 89 -12.44 3.16 12.77
CA ASN A 89 -11.87 3.19 14.13
C ASN A 89 -10.33 3.23 14.11
N PHE A 90 -9.67 2.48 13.22
CA PHE A 90 -8.22 2.58 13.03
C PHE A 90 -7.82 3.95 12.48
N ILE A 91 -8.58 4.50 11.53
CA ILE A 91 -8.29 5.81 10.94
C ILE A 91 -8.42 6.92 11.98
N LEU A 92 -9.34 6.83 12.94
CA LEU A 92 -9.53 7.87 13.94
C LEU A 92 -8.68 7.69 15.21
N ASP A 93 -7.98 6.57 15.35
CA ASP A 93 -7.12 6.31 16.52
C ASP A 93 -5.86 7.19 16.47
N ARG A 94 -5.60 7.92 17.55
CA ARG A 94 -4.42 8.78 17.71
C ARG A 94 -3.10 8.01 17.78
N ASN A 95 -3.16 6.71 18.12
CA ASN A 95 -2.00 5.81 18.08
C ASN A 95 -1.73 5.26 16.69
N VAL A 96 -2.55 5.59 15.69
CA VAL A 96 -2.37 5.18 14.30
C VAL A 96 -1.85 6.35 13.48
N SER A 97 -0.82 6.10 12.68
CA SER A 97 -0.37 6.99 11.60
C SER A 97 -0.63 6.37 10.23
N ILE A 98 -1.13 7.19 9.32
CA ILE A 98 -1.39 6.80 7.93
C ILE A 98 -0.47 7.60 7.01
N ILE A 99 0.46 6.92 6.36
CA ILE A 99 1.38 7.53 5.40
C ILE A 99 0.94 7.17 3.99
N HIS A 100 0.39 8.13 3.25
CA HIS A 100 -0.07 7.95 1.89
C HIS A 100 1.04 8.26 0.88
N ILE A 101 1.48 7.24 0.18
CA ILE A 101 2.56 7.34 -0.81
C ILE A 101 1.96 7.44 -2.20
N LYS A 102 2.18 8.59 -2.83
CA LYS A 102 1.82 8.84 -4.22
C LYS A 102 3.03 8.64 -5.11
N ARG A 103 2.77 8.25 -6.35
CA ARG A 103 3.79 8.15 -7.38
C ARG A 103 3.28 8.95 -8.57
N ASP A 104 4.19 9.46 -9.38
CA ASP A 104 3.81 10.01 -10.67
C ASP A 104 2.90 9.04 -11.46
N CYS A 105 1.86 9.62 -12.06
CA CYS A 105 0.77 8.89 -12.70
C CYS A 105 1.24 8.14 -13.96
N GLU A 106 2.15 8.74 -14.74
CA GLU A 106 2.73 8.14 -15.93
C GLU A 106 3.61 6.94 -15.54
N GLN A 107 4.50 7.17 -14.60
CA GLN A 107 5.41 6.13 -14.10
C GLN A 107 4.65 4.96 -13.45
N PHE A 108 3.59 5.24 -12.69
CA PHE A 108 2.72 4.20 -12.15
C PHE A 108 2.11 3.36 -13.28
N ALA A 109 1.52 4.00 -14.29
CA ALA A 109 0.80 3.31 -15.36
C ALA A 109 1.74 2.40 -16.16
N HIS A 110 2.93 2.89 -16.54
CA HIS A 110 3.95 2.07 -17.20
C HIS A 110 4.46 0.94 -16.31
N SER A 111 4.69 1.19 -15.02
CA SER A 111 5.11 0.14 -14.09
C SER A 111 4.06 -0.95 -13.91
N MET A 112 2.78 -0.56 -13.86
CA MET A 112 1.67 -1.50 -13.75
C MET A 112 1.50 -2.32 -15.03
N TYR A 113 1.58 -1.66 -16.19
CA TYR A 113 1.54 -2.30 -17.49
C TYR A 113 2.63 -3.37 -17.64
N SER A 114 3.88 -3.00 -17.34
CA SER A 114 5.03 -3.91 -17.37
C SER A 114 4.84 -5.07 -16.40
N LEU A 115 4.40 -4.81 -15.15
CA LEU A 115 4.14 -5.87 -14.16
C LEU A 115 3.06 -6.86 -14.64
N SER A 116 1.97 -6.34 -15.20
CA SER A 116 0.84 -7.16 -15.64
C SER A 116 1.19 -8.13 -16.77
N ARG A 117 2.26 -7.86 -17.52
CA ARG A 117 2.73 -8.69 -18.64
C ARG A 117 3.94 -9.56 -18.29
N SER A 118 4.82 -9.08 -17.41
CA SER A 118 6.06 -9.78 -17.06
C SER A 118 5.88 -10.94 -16.09
N ARG A 119 4.81 -10.97 -15.29
CA ARG A 119 4.59 -12.00 -14.26
C ARG A 119 3.28 -12.75 -14.50
N GLY A 120 3.34 -14.06 -14.70
CA GLY A 120 2.14 -14.88 -14.97
C GLY A 120 1.02 -14.72 -13.94
N ARG A 121 1.35 -14.69 -12.64
CA ARG A 121 0.35 -14.44 -11.58
C ARG A 121 -0.29 -13.04 -11.67
N SER A 122 0.50 -12.02 -12.03
CA SER A 122 -0.03 -10.68 -12.26
C SER A 122 -0.88 -10.63 -13.51
N TYR A 123 -0.47 -11.31 -14.59
CA TYR A 123 -1.24 -11.41 -15.82
C TYR A 123 -2.62 -11.99 -15.56
N ILE A 124 -2.69 -13.12 -14.84
CA ILE A 124 -3.95 -13.75 -14.43
C ILE A 124 -4.78 -12.78 -13.58
N ALA A 125 -4.19 -12.15 -12.58
CA ALA A 125 -4.92 -11.24 -11.69
C ALA A 125 -5.54 -10.05 -12.44
N HIS A 126 -4.81 -9.46 -13.38
CA HIS A 126 -5.26 -8.29 -14.15
C HIS A 126 -6.21 -8.62 -15.31
N ASN A 127 -6.30 -9.88 -15.73
CA ASN A 127 -7.15 -10.29 -16.86
C ASN A 127 -8.33 -11.18 -16.46
N LEU A 128 -8.25 -11.94 -15.37
CA LEU A 128 -9.25 -12.97 -15.07
C LEU A 128 -9.91 -12.78 -13.71
N ILE A 129 -9.28 -12.07 -12.78
CA ILE A 129 -9.86 -11.83 -11.46
C ILE A 129 -10.71 -10.55 -11.51
N PRO A 130 -12.04 -10.65 -11.40
CA PRO A 130 -12.89 -9.47 -11.38
C PRO A 130 -12.56 -8.58 -10.18
N LEU A 131 -12.67 -7.27 -10.38
CA LEU A 131 -12.40 -6.26 -9.34
C LEU A 131 -10.98 -6.31 -8.78
N TRP A 132 -10.01 -6.89 -9.51
CA TRP A 132 -8.60 -6.79 -9.14
C TRP A 132 -8.11 -5.34 -9.18
N GLN A 133 -8.61 -4.57 -10.15
CA GLN A 133 -8.48 -3.11 -10.21
C GLN A 133 -9.88 -2.51 -10.45
N PRO A 134 -10.16 -1.31 -9.90
CA PRO A 134 -11.46 -0.68 -10.08
C PRO A 134 -11.71 -0.35 -11.55
N GLY A 135 -12.87 -0.77 -12.06
CA GLY A 135 -13.29 -0.51 -13.43
C GLY A 135 -12.49 -1.22 -14.52
N LEU A 136 -11.58 -2.15 -14.19
CA LEU A 136 -10.89 -3.00 -15.17
C LEU A 136 -11.64 -4.32 -15.33
N TRP A 137 -12.24 -4.55 -16.49
CA TRP A 137 -12.99 -5.77 -16.77
C TRP A 137 -12.07 -6.94 -17.13
N PRO A 138 -12.53 -8.20 -16.97
CA PRO A 138 -11.79 -9.35 -17.45
C PRO A 138 -11.39 -9.19 -18.92
N LEU A 139 -10.18 -9.61 -19.25
CA LEU A 139 -9.49 -9.50 -20.55
C LEU A 139 -9.22 -8.07 -21.05
N GLU A 140 -9.77 -7.03 -20.41
CA GLU A 140 -9.58 -5.63 -20.81
C GLU A 140 -8.10 -5.23 -20.76
N ASN A 141 -7.30 -5.76 -19.83
CA ASN A 141 -5.87 -5.46 -19.76
C ASN A 141 -5.07 -5.90 -21.00
N THR A 142 -5.49 -6.99 -21.65
CA THR A 142 -4.88 -7.49 -22.88
C THR A 142 -5.48 -6.83 -24.11
N LEU A 143 -6.80 -6.66 -24.15
CA LEU A 143 -7.52 -6.24 -25.35
C LEU A 143 -7.60 -4.72 -25.53
N ASN A 144 -7.49 -3.93 -24.46
CA ASN A 144 -7.66 -2.49 -24.54
C ASN A 144 -6.38 -1.80 -25.06
N PRO A 145 -6.39 -1.18 -26.26
CA PRO A 145 -5.21 -0.49 -26.80
C PRO A 145 -4.83 0.75 -25.98
N LYS A 146 -5.75 1.29 -25.17
CA LYS A 146 -5.55 2.45 -24.29
C LYS A 146 -5.41 2.04 -22.82
N ILE A 147 -4.90 0.83 -22.55
CA ILE A 147 -4.76 0.30 -21.18
C ILE A 147 -3.86 1.17 -20.28
N ILE A 148 -2.86 1.86 -20.84
CA ILE A 148 -2.04 2.83 -20.09
C ILE A 148 -2.89 3.97 -19.54
N GLU A 149 -3.76 4.57 -20.37
CA GLU A 149 -4.69 5.62 -19.95
C GLU A 149 -5.69 5.10 -18.92
N LYS A 150 -6.13 3.85 -19.06
CA LYS A 150 -6.98 3.19 -18.05
C LYS A 150 -6.26 3.07 -16.70
N TYR A 151 -4.98 2.69 -16.68
CA TYR A 151 -4.19 2.65 -15.46
C TYR A 151 -3.99 4.03 -14.83
N LYS A 152 -3.83 5.09 -15.62
CA LYS A 152 -3.81 6.47 -15.12
C LYS A 152 -5.12 6.86 -14.43
N LYS A 153 -6.27 6.51 -15.04
CA LYS A 153 -7.59 6.74 -14.44
C LYS A 153 -7.75 5.99 -13.12
N ILE A 154 -7.37 4.71 -13.07
CA ILE A 154 -7.36 3.89 -11.85
C ILE A 154 -6.49 4.52 -10.77
N HIS A 155 -5.30 5.00 -11.14
CA HIS A 155 -4.37 5.67 -10.23
C HIS A 155 -5.00 6.91 -9.58
N ARG A 156 -5.55 7.82 -10.40
CA ARG A 156 -6.22 9.05 -9.93
C ARG A 156 -7.38 8.71 -9.00
N LEU A 157 -8.26 7.82 -9.43
CA LEU A 157 -9.42 7.38 -8.65
C LEU A 157 -8.99 6.86 -7.26
N LYS A 158 -8.02 5.95 -7.20
CA LYS A 158 -7.58 5.38 -5.91
C LYS A 158 -6.95 6.43 -5.00
N ASN A 159 -6.10 7.32 -5.52
CA ASN A 159 -5.48 8.38 -4.72
C ASN A 159 -6.51 9.36 -4.17
N GLU A 160 -7.47 9.80 -4.99
CA GLU A 160 -8.57 10.68 -4.54
C GLU A 160 -9.39 10.03 -3.43
N LEU A 161 -9.65 8.72 -3.55
CA LEU A 161 -10.35 7.95 -2.53
C LEU A 161 -9.54 7.83 -1.23
N PHE A 162 -8.24 7.55 -1.33
CA PHE A 162 -7.37 7.48 -0.15
C PHE A 162 -7.28 8.82 0.56
N GLU A 163 -7.12 9.92 -0.17
CA GLU A 163 -7.08 11.26 0.41
C GLU A 163 -8.41 11.59 1.13
N LYS A 164 -9.55 11.38 0.46
CA LYS A 164 -10.87 11.60 1.05
C LYS A 164 -11.10 10.74 2.30
N LYS A 165 -10.60 9.51 2.31
CA LYS A 165 -10.78 8.55 3.39
C LYS A 165 -9.86 8.82 4.59
N TYR A 166 -8.59 9.12 4.33
CA TYR A 166 -7.55 9.15 5.36
C TYR A 166 -7.25 10.53 5.92
N LYS A 167 -7.69 11.62 5.27
CA LYS A 167 -7.51 13.00 5.77
C LYS A 167 -8.08 13.26 7.17
N PHE A 168 -8.92 12.36 7.69
CA PHE A 168 -9.50 12.46 9.04
C PHE A 168 -8.60 11.87 10.14
N ASN A 169 -7.53 11.15 9.80
CA ASN A 169 -6.54 10.70 10.77
C ASN A 169 -5.66 11.89 11.17
N SER A 170 -5.46 12.10 12.47
CA SER A 170 -4.67 13.23 12.99
C SER A 170 -3.18 13.15 12.62
N ASN A 171 -2.69 11.96 12.26
CA ASN A 171 -1.31 11.67 11.88
C ASN A 171 -1.25 11.23 10.39
N TYR A 172 -2.17 11.75 9.56
CA TYR A 172 -2.16 11.53 8.12
C TYR A 172 -1.11 12.39 7.45
N LEU A 173 -0.29 11.78 6.61
CA LEU A 173 0.68 12.50 5.79
C LEU A 173 0.72 11.92 4.39
N GLN A 174 0.67 12.81 3.39
CA GLN A 174 0.83 12.46 1.99
C GLN A 174 2.24 12.82 1.51
N ILE A 175 2.90 11.88 0.83
CA ILE A 175 4.28 12.01 0.38
C ILE A 175 4.43 11.45 -1.03
N GLU A 176 5.13 12.16 -1.89
CA GLU A 176 5.54 11.64 -3.20
C GLU A 176 6.69 10.62 -3.06
N MET A 177 6.60 9.52 -3.79
CA MET A 177 7.50 8.36 -3.70
C MET A 177 8.97 8.78 -3.91
N GLU A 178 9.21 9.69 -4.84
CA GLU A 178 10.52 10.20 -5.20
C GLU A 178 11.18 10.89 -3.99
N ASN A 179 10.41 11.67 -3.24
CA ASN A 179 10.86 12.31 -2.01
C ASN A 179 11.11 11.29 -0.90
N PHE A 180 10.26 10.26 -0.82
CA PHE A 180 10.37 9.21 0.19
C PHE A 180 11.69 8.44 0.13
N PHE A 181 12.23 8.20 -1.08
CA PHE A 181 13.50 7.48 -1.29
C PHE A 181 14.72 8.39 -1.55
N SER A 182 14.57 9.71 -1.56
CA SER A 182 15.69 10.64 -1.78
C SER A 182 16.13 11.38 -0.53
N SER A 183 15.40 11.24 0.57
CA SER A 183 15.59 12.04 1.79
C SER A 183 15.50 11.19 3.06
N ASN A 184 15.80 11.81 4.20
CA ASN A 184 15.68 11.17 5.52
C ASN A 184 14.23 11.09 6.04
N ILE A 185 13.24 11.18 5.15
CA ILE A 185 11.81 11.18 5.51
C ILE A 185 11.46 9.93 6.30
N LEU A 186 11.88 8.73 5.86
CA LEU A 186 11.53 7.51 6.56
C LEU A 186 12.05 7.48 8.00
N GLN A 187 13.31 7.91 8.23
CA GLN A 187 13.85 8.02 9.58
C GLN A 187 13.03 9.00 10.43
N LYS A 188 12.66 10.16 9.86
CA LYS A 188 11.84 11.15 10.55
C LYS A 188 10.46 10.60 10.93
N LEU A 189 9.77 9.91 10.02
CA LEU A 189 8.45 9.34 10.31
C LEU A 189 8.49 8.31 11.45
N ILE A 190 9.53 7.47 11.48
CA ILE A 190 9.70 6.49 12.55
C ILE A 190 9.97 7.19 13.89
N PHE A 191 10.82 8.21 13.90
CA PHE A 191 11.09 8.99 15.11
C PHE A 191 9.85 9.73 15.60
N ASP A 192 9.17 10.47 14.73
CA ASP A 192 8.02 11.31 15.10
C ASP A 192 6.86 10.46 15.65
N HIS A 193 6.58 9.30 15.03
CA HIS A 193 5.48 8.47 15.47
C HIS A 193 5.85 7.55 16.63
N PHE A 194 6.97 6.82 16.54
CA PHE A 194 7.33 5.78 17.51
C PHE A 194 8.29 6.25 18.60
N GLY A 195 9.00 7.37 18.41
CA GLY A 195 10.08 7.82 19.29
C GLY A 195 11.39 7.05 19.09
N TYR A 196 11.55 6.37 17.94
CA TYR A 196 12.72 5.54 17.65
C TYR A 196 13.61 6.18 16.57
N SER A 197 14.88 6.37 16.90
CA SER A 197 15.89 6.79 15.94
C SER A 197 16.44 5.59 15.18
N ILE A 198 16.37 5.64 13.85
CA ILE A 198 16.95 4.63 12.96
C ILE A 198 17.98 5.26 12.02
N LYS A 199 18.97 4.48 11.59
CA LYS A 199 19.97 4.90 10.62
C LYS A 199 19.81 4.08 9.34
N ILE A 200 19.39 4.73 8.26
CA ILE A 200 19.27 4.12 6.94
C ILE A 200 20.44 4.61 6.08
N ALA A 201 21.23 3.69 5.54
CA ALA A 201 22.32 4.04 4.63
C ALA A 201 21.76 4.64 3.32
N PRO A 202 22.33 5.74 2.78
CA PRO A 202 21.84 6.34 1.53
C PRO A 202 21.80 5.37 0.35
N ALA A 203 22.75 4.43 0.30
CA ALA A 203 22.76 3.37 -0.72
C ALA A 203 21.52 2.48 -0.67
N ALA A 204 20.98 2.21 0.53
CA ALA A 204 19.78 1.38 0.68
C ALA A 204 18.53 2.04 0.07
N LEU A 205 18.48 3.37 0.01
CA LEU A 205 17.37 4.10 -0.59
C LEU A 205 17.39 4.10 -2.13
N LYS A 206 18.57 3.90 -2.74
CA LYS A 206 18.75 3.95 -4.20
C LYS A 206 18.48 2.63 -4.93
N ILE A 207 18.47 1.50 -4.22
CA ILE A 207 18.28 0.16 -4.82
C ILE A 207 16.85 0.01 -5.34
N LYS A 208 16.71 -0.21 -6.66
CA LYS A 208 15.42 -0.60 -7.25
C LYS A 208 15.12 -2.03 -6.85
N SER A 209 13.90 -2.30 -6.38
CA SER A 209 13.46 -3.62 -5.89
C SER A 209 13.51 -4.78 -6.91
N ASN A 210 13.90 -4.51 -8.17
CA ASN A 210 14.08 -5.52 -9.22
C ASN A 210 15.55 -5.95 -9.36
N GLU A 211 16.49 -5.25 -8.73
CA GLU A 211 17.93 -5.57 -8.72
C GLU A 211 18.33 -6.36 -7.47
N SER A 212 17.44 -6.48 -6.47
CA SER A 212 17.68 -7.22 -5.22
C SER A 212 17.50 -8.74 -5.35
N THR A 213 17.57 -9.28 -6.56
CA THR A 213 17.67 -10.72 -6.84
C THR A 213 18.61 -10.95 -8.02
N HIS A 214 19.90 -10.91 -7.73
CA HIS A 214 20.93 -11.73 -8.37
C HIS A 214 21.83 -12.26 -7.25
#